data_AF-V5XDJ5-F1
#
_entry.id   AF-V5XDJ5-F1
#
_cell.length_a   1.000
_cell.length_b   1.000
_cell.length_c   1.000
_cell.angle_alpha   90.00
_cell.angle_beta   90.00
_cell.angle_gamma   90.00
#
_symmetry.space_group_name_H-M   'P 1'
#
loop_
_entity.id
_entity.type
_entity.pdbx_description
1 polymer ?
#
loop_
_entity_poly.entity_id
_entity_poly.type
_entity_poly.pdbx_seq_one_letter_code
_entity_poly.pdbx_strand_id
1 'polypeptide(L)'
;MMLTNLLRDRITVVWFVLVAATVASWILGVGHELGVRSAAISIIVIAFAKVHFVGQYFMELRDAPIALRAVFGGWNIVVGLLLIGLYLLA
;
A
#
# COMPACT_ATOMS: atom_id res chain seq x y z
N MET A 1 -21.88 -13.30 17.62
CA MET A 1 -22.20 -11.86 17.68
C MET A 1 -20.97 -10.98 17.86
N MET A 2 -20.03 -11.32 18.75
CA MET A 2 -18.82 -10.53 19.01
C MET A 2 -17.80 -10.53 17.85
N LEU A 3 -17.58 -11.68 17.19
CA LEU A 3 -16.71 -11.81 16.00
C LEU A 3 -17.15 -10.94 14.82
N THR A 4 -18.45 -10.84 14.57
CA THR A 4 -19.00 -10.02 13.50
C THR A 4 -18.77 -8.52 13.73
N ASN A 5 -18.71 -8.09 14.99
CA ASN A 5 -18.39 -6.70 15.35
C ASN A 5 -16.89 -6.40 15.15
N LEU A 6 -15.99 -7.33 15.48
CA LEU A 6 -14.55 -7.18 15.22
C LEU A 6 -14.25 -7.12 13.71
N LEU A 7 -14.93 -7.94 12.91
CA LEU A 7 -14.80 -7.92 11.45
C LEU A 7 -15.39 -6.66 10.80
N ARG A 8 -16.32 -5.97 11.48
CA ARG A 8 -16.90 -4.70 11.03
C ARG A 8 -16.02 -3.51 11.39
N ASP A 9 -15.07 -3.67 12.31
CA ASP A 9 -14.13 -2.60 12.62
C ASP A 9 -13.25 -2.30 11.40
N ARG A 10 -13.16 -1.02 11.07
CA ARG A 10 -12.48 -0.55 9.86
C ARG A 10 -10.99 -0.90 9.90
N ILE A 11 -10.38 -0.86 11.10
CA ILE A 11 -8.98 -1.22 11.30
C ILE A 11 -8.74 -2.70 10.94
N THR A 12 -9.64 -3.60 11.37
CA THR A 12 -9.57 -5.02 11.03
C THR A 12 -9.68 -5.25 9.52
N VAL A 13 -10.60 -4.56 8.84
CA VAL A 13 -10.73 -4.67 7.37
C VAL A 13 -9.46 -4.21 6.67
N VAL A 14 -8.90 -3.06 7.07
CA VAL A 14 -7.66 -2.53 6.47
C VAL A 14 -6.49 -3.47 6.77
N TRP A 15 -6.43 -4.07 7.95
CA TRP A 15 -5.43 -5.08 8.28
C TRP A 15 -5.51 -6.29 7.34
N PHE A 16 -6.71 -6.83 7.07
CA PHE A 16 -6.87 -7.92 6.10
C PHE A 16 -6.42 -7.51 4.69
N VAL A 17 -6.73 -6.29 4.25
CA VAL A 17 -6.26 -5.75 2.98
C VAL A 17 -4.72 -5.71 2.93
N LEU A 18 -4.06 -5.28 4.02
CA LEU A 18 -2.60 -5.24 4.10
C LEU A 18 -1.96 -6.65 4.12
N VAL A 19 -2.62 -7.62 4.75
CA VAL A 19 -2.20 -9.03 4.70
C VAL A 19 -2.30 -9.56 3.27
N ALA A 20 -3.45 -9.36 2.61
CA ALA A 20 -3.66 -9.76 1.22
C ALA A 20 -2.64 -9.11 0.27
N ALA A 21 -2.37 -7.81 0.45
CA ALA A 21 -1.34 -7.09 -0.30
C ALA A 21 0.06 -7.70 -0.10
N THR A 22 0.37 -8.16 1.11
CA THR A 22 1.65 -8.81 1.41
C THR A 22 1.76 -10.16 0.70
N VAL A 23 0.72 -10.99 0.78
CA VAL A 23 0.67 -12.28 0.07
C VAL A 23 0.77 -12.06 -1.44
N ALA A 24 0.05 -11.09 -1.99
CA ALA A 24 0.12 -10.74 -3.41
C ALA A 24 1.55 -10.32 -3.81
N SER A 25 2.20 -9.44 -3.05
CA SER A 25 3.58 -9.03 -3.34
C SER A 25 4.57 -10.19 -3.24
N TRP A 26 4.35 -11.14 -2.33
CA TRP A 26 5.18 -12.34 -2.20
C TRP A 26 5.00 -13.28 -3.40
N ILE A 27 3.76 -13.53 -3.82
CA ILE A 27 3.47 -14.33 -5.03
C ILE A 27 4.11 -13.69 -6.26
N LEU A 28 4.03 -12.37 -6.42
CA LEU A 28 4.67 -11.66 -7.53
C LEU A 28 6.20 -11.75 -7.50
N GLY A 29 6.80 -11.86 -6.31
CA GLY A 29 8.25 -11.96 -6.15
C GLY A 29 8.79 -13.38 -6.37
N VAL A 30 7.99 -14.41 -6.11
CA VAL A 30 8.37 -15.83 -6.25
C VAL A 30 7.91 -16.42 -7.59
N GLY A 31 6.75 -15.98 -8.09
CA GLY A 31 6.15 -16.43 -9.33
C GLY A 31 6.85 -15.83 -10.55
N HIS A 32 7.43 -16.70 -11.38
CA HIS A 32 8.06 -16.32 -12.65
C HIS A 32 7.04 -16.09 -13.79
N GLU A 33 5.74 -16.04 -13.48
CA GLU A 33 4.66 -15.98 -14.47
C GLU A 33 4.50 -14.59 -15.10
N LEU A 34 4.94 -13.54 -14.40
CA LEU A 34 5.01 -12.18 -14.93
C LEU A 34 6.44 -11.84 -15.33
N GLY A 35 6.60 -11.06 -16.41
CA GLY A 35 7.91 -10.52 -16.76
C GLY A 35 8.50 -9.73 -15.58
N VAL A 36 9.81 -9.87 -15.36
CA VAL A 36 10.54 -9.26 -14.22
C VAL A 36 10.19 -7.78 -14.04
N ARG A 37 10.07 -7.05 -15.17
CA ARG A 37 9.71 -5.63 -15.18
C ARG A 37 8.30 -5.36 -14.65
N SER A 38 7.31 -6.12 -15.11
CA SER A 38 5.93 -6.01 -14.63
C SER A 38 5.77 -6.41 -13.17
N ALA A 39 6.49 -7.45 -12.72
CA ALA A 39 6.49 -7.88 -11.33
C ALA A 39 7.05 -6.79 -10.40
N ALA A 40 8.20 -6.21 -10.74
CA ALA A 40 8.83 -5.14 -9.96
C ALA A 40 7.94 -3.89 -9.84
N ILE A 41 7.36 -3.41 -10.96
CA ILE A 41 6.43 -2.26 -10.95
C ILE A 41 5.21 -2.57 -10.07
N SER A 42 4.65 -3.77 -10.19
CA SER A 42 3.48 -4.19 -9.40
C SER A 42 3.80 -4.24 -7.90
N ILE A 43 4.98 -4.74 -7.52
CA ILE A 43 5.44 -4.75 -6.12
C ILE A 43 5.59 -3.33 -5.59
N ILE A 44 6.17 -2.41 -6.38
CA ILE A 44 6.28 -0.99 -5.99
C ILE A 44 4.88 -0.39 -5.77
N VAL A 45 3.96 -0.58 -6.71
CA VAL A 45 2.58 -0.08 -6.58
C VAL A 45 1.90 -0.62 -5.32
N ILE A 46 2.02 -1.93 -5.06
CA ILE A 46 1.48 -2.55 -3.85
C ILE A 46 2.11 -1.95 -2.59
N ALA A 47 3.43 -1.72 -2.58
CA ALA A 47 4.12 -1.13 -1.45
C ALA A 47 3.58 0.28 -1.12
N PHE A 48 3.44 1.16 -2.12
CA PHE A 48 2.92 2.52 -1.90
C PHE A 48 1.42 2.56 -1.59
N ALA A 49 0.64 1.58 -2.08
CA ALA A 49 -0.73 1.38 -1.62
C ALA A 49 -0.77 1.03 -0.12
N LYS A 50 0.12 0.11 0.33
CA LYS A 50 0.23 -0.23 1.76
C LYS A 50 0.61 0.98 2.60
N VAL A 51 1.59 1.78 2.16
CA VAL A 51 1.98 3.02 2.87
C VAL A 51 0.81 3.98 3.03
N HIS A 52 -0.02 4.14 1.98
CA HIS A 52 -1.23 4.96 2.07
C HIS A 52 -2.21 4.44 3.14
N PHE A 53 -2.51 3.14 3.14
CA PHE A 53 -3.40 2.53 4.14
C PHE A 53 -2.85 2.66 5.57
N VAL A 54 -1.56 2.41 5.76
CA VAL A 54 -0.89 2.56 7.07
C VAL A 54 -0.98 4.01 7.55
N GLY A 55 -0.66 4.98 6.69
CA GLY A 55 -0.75 6.39 7.03
C GLY A 55 -2.16 6.80 7.44
N GLN A 56 -3.17 6.46 6.63
CA GLN A 56 -4.55 6.88 6.90
C GLN A 56 -5.17 6.23 8.14
N TYR A 57 -4.87 4.96 8.41
CA TYR A 57 -5.61 4.16 9.40
C TYR A 57 -4.82 3.77 10.65
N PHE A 58 -3.49 3.69 10.57
CA PHE A 58 -2.65 3.32 11.72
C PHE A 58 -1.88 4.52 12.29
N MET A 59 -1.58 5.53 11.45
CA MET A 59 -1.01 6.80 11.90
C MET A 59 -2.08 7.89 12.08
N GLU A 60 -3.36 7.53 11.91
CA GLU A 60 -4.51 8.42 12.07
C GLU A 60 -4.46 9.69 11.18
N LEU A 61 -3.73 9.67 10.06
CA LEU A 61 -3.65 10.84 9.15
C LEU A 61 -5.00 11.22 8.53
N ARG A 62 -6.01 10.35 8.61
CA ARG A 62 -7.37 10.67 8.18
C ARG A 62 -8.00 11.78 9.03
N ASP A 63 -7.65 11.85 10.32
CA ASP A 63 -8.17 12.78 11.31
C ASP A 63 -7.20 13.97 11.53
N ALA A 64 -6.04 13.95 10.85
CA ALA A 64 -5.05 15.00 10.88
C ALA A 64 -5.46 16.24 10.05
N PRO A 65 -4.83 17.42 10.29
CA PRO A 65 -5.05 18.60 9.49
C PRO A 65 -4.82 18.35 8.00
N ILE A 66 -5.65 18.96 7.15
CA ILE A 66 -5.66 18.73 5.69
C ILE A 66 -4.28 18.95 5.07
N ALA A 67 -3.53 19.94 5.54
CA ALA A 67 -2.17 20.22 5.08
C ALA A 67 -1.23 19.01 5.28
N LEU A 68 -1.25 18.40 6.47
CA LEU A 68 -0.39 17.25 6.79
C LEU A 68 -0.80 16.02 5.97
N ARG A 69 -2.10 15.79 5.84
CA ARG A 69 -2.65 14.73 5.01
C ARG A 69 -2.26 14.89 3.53
N ALA A 70 -2.31 16.12 3.01
CA ALA A 70 -1.93 16.45 1.64
C ALA A 70 -0.42 16.29 1.40
N VAL A 71 0.42 16.77 2.32
CA VAL A 71 1.88 16.61 2.22
C VAL A 71 2.27 15.14 2.21
N PHE A 72 1.72 14.33 3.13
CA PHE A 72 1.99 12.90 3.15
C PHE A 72 1.48 12.19 1.89
N GLY A 73 0.25 12.49 1.46
CA GLY A 73 -0.32 11.92 0.24
C GLY A 73 0.49 12.28 -1.00
N GLY A 74 0.90 13.54 -1.11
CA GLY A 74 1.76 14.04 -2.18
C GLY A 74 3.12 13.36 -2.17
N TRP A 75 3.77 13.28 -1.01
CA TRP A 75 5.03 12.56 -0.85
C TRP A 75 4.90 11.10 -1.28
N ASN A 76 3.85 10.40 -0.84
CA ASN A 76 3.61 9.00 -1.19
C ASN A 76 3.49 8.80 -2.71
N ILE A 77 2.76 9.67 -3.40
CA ILE A 77 2.61 9.61 -4.86
C ILE A 77 3.93 9.94 -5.57
N VAL A 78 4.59 11.03 -5.17
CA VAL A 78 5.83 11.51 -5.81
C VAL A 78 6.94 10.46 -5.69
N VAL A 79 7.16 9.91 -4.49
CA VAL A 79 8.20 8.90 -4.29
C VAL A 79 7.86 7.60 -5.03
N GLY A 80 6.59 7.18 -5.03
CA GLY A 80 6.17 5.99 -5.78
C GLY A 80 6.43 6.12 -7.28
N LEU A 81 6.03 7.26 -7.87
CA LEU A 81 6.29 7.55 -9.28
C LEU A 81 7.80 7.65 -9.58
N LEU A 82 8.57 8.28 -8.69
CA LEU A 82 10.01 8.43 -8.85
C LEU A 82 10.70 7.06 -8.86
N LEU A 83 10.35 6.16 -7.94
CA LEU A 83 10.93 4.81 -7.90
C LEU A 83 10.57 3.97 -9.14
N ILE A 84 9.32 4.07 -9.61
CA ILE A 84 8.93 3.43 -10.87
C ILE A 84 9.75 4.01 -12.03
N GLY A 85 9.86 5.34 -12.11
CA GLY A 85 10.64 6.02 -13.15
C GLY A 85 12.11 5.60 -13.16
N LEU A 86 12.77 5.61 -12.00
CA LEU A 86 14.15 5.15 -11.86
C LEU A 86 14.31 3.69 -12.28
N TYR A 87 13.39 2.82 -11.88
CA TYR A 87 13.42 1.41 -12.28
C TYR A 87 13.24 1.21 -13.79
N LEU A 88 12.42 2.05 -14.44
CA LEU A 88 12.19 1.97 -15.88
C LEU A 88 13.36 2.50 -16.71
N LEU A 89 14.17 3.39 -16.13
CA LEU A 89 15.33 4.04 -16.76
C LEU A 89 16.67 3.34 -16.50
N ALA A 90 16.72 2.48 -15.48
CA ALA A 90 17.87 1.61 -15.17
C ALA A 90 17.96 0.43 -16.15
#